data_AF-A0A955TK15-F1
#
_entry.id   AF-A0A955TK15-F1
#
_cell.length_a   1.000
_cell.length_b   1.000
_cell.length_c   1.000
_cell.angle_alpha   90.00
_cell.angle_beta   90.00
_cell.angle_gamma   90.00
#
_symmetry.space_group_name_H-M   'P 1'
#
loop_
_entity.id
_entity.type
_entity.pdbx_description
1 polymer ?
#
loop_
_entity_poly.entity_id
_entity_poly.type
_entity_poly.pdbx_seq_one_letter_code
_entity_poly.pdbx_strand_id
1 'polypeptide(L)'
;MNESGQSTPSVALPATILERAHAIDWGQVSGDLDAEGSAVTGGLLTSKECETLAMLYFRPEIFRSRIVMSRHNFGRGEYQYFRYPLPDLIEQLRHAIYPYLVPVANRWNAAMGIEMHFP
;
A
#
# COMPACT_ATOMS: atom_id res chain seq x y z
N MET A 1 -30.33 -26.70 -36.16
CA MET A 1 -28.91 -27.02 -36.37
C MET A 1 -28.27 -25.76 -36.93
N ASN A 2 -28.12 -24.72 -36.10
CA ASN A 2 -27.01 -24.43 -35.18
C ASN A 2 -25.85 -23.75 -35.91
N GLU A 3 -25.88 -22.42 -35.95
CA GLU A 3 -24.66 -21.61 -36.01
C GLU A 3 -24.60 -20.76 -34.74
N SER A 4 -23.89 -21.30 -33.75
CA SER A 4 -23.67 -20.68 -32.45
C SER A 4 -22.62 -19.58 -32.59
N GLY A 5 -23.05 -18.33 -32.50
CA GLY A 5 -22.14 -17.19 -32.31
C GLY A 5 -21.38 -17.34 -31.00
N GLN A 6 -20.10 -17.72 -31.07
CA GLN A 6 -19.21 -17.72 -29.92
C GLN A 6 -18.74 -16.29 -29.67
N SER A 7 -19.39 -15.61 -28.74
CA SER A 7 -18.85 -14.40 -28.12
C SER A 7 -17.55 -14.77 -27.42
N THR A 8 -16.44 -14.27 -27.96
CA THR A 8 -15.13 -14.37 -27.32
C THR A 8 -15.20 -13.64 -25.98
N PRO A 9 -14.87 -14.25 -24.83
CA PRO A 9 -14.82 -13.50 -23.59
C PRO A 9 -13.67 -12.49 -23.68
N SER A 10 -14.01 -11.20 -23.61
CA SER A 10 -13.04 -10.13 -23.42
C SER A 10 -12.40 -10.32 -22.05
N VAL A 11 -11.21 -10.89 -22.00
CA VAL A 11 -10.43 -11.00 -20.78
C VAL A 11 -9.97 -9.59 -20.42
N ALA A 12 -10.64 -8.96 -19.45
CA ALA A 12 -10.21 -7.69 -18.91
C ALA A 12 -8.79 -7.84 -18.33
N LEU A 13 -7.89 -6.90 -18.67
CA LEU A 13 -6.57 -6.82 -18.07
C LEU A 13 -6.72 -6.61 -16.55
N PRO A 14 -5.82 -7.16 -15.72
CA PRO A 14 -5.87 -6.92 -14.29
C PRO A 14 -5.74 -5.41 -14.03
N ALA A 15 -6.66 -4.86 -13.24
CA ALA A 15 -6.64 -3.45 -12.84
C ALA A 15 -5.29 -3.09 -12.21
N THR A 16 -4.75 -1.93 -12.55
CA THR A 16 -3.50 -1.39 -12.00
C THR A 16 -3.64 -1.06 -10.51
N ILE A 17 -2.51 -0.91 -9.82
CA ILE A 17 -2.48 -0.46 -8.41
C ILE A 17 -3.22 0.88 -8.24
N LEU A 18 -3.07 1.80 -9.19
CA LEU A 18 -3.73 3.09 -9.16
C LEU A 18 -5.26 2.97 -9.23
N GLU A 19 -5.77 2.14 -10.14
CA GLU A 19 -7.21 1.88 -10.28
C GLU A 19 -7.77 1.19 -9.03
N ARG A 20 -7.05 0.22 -8.48
CA ARG A 20 -7.45 -0.44 -7.23
C ARG A 20 -7.44 0.52 -6.04
N ALA A 21 -6.45 1.40 -5.95
CA ALA A 21 -6.40 2.43 -4.91
C ALA A 21 -7.54 3.44 -5.05
N HIS A 22 -7.88 3.85 -6.28
CA HIS A 22 -9.00 4.75 -6.54
C HIS A 22 -10.36 4.14 -6.21
N ALA A 23 -10.49 2.81 -6.31
CA ALA A 23 -11.74 2.11 -5.99
C ALA A 23 -12.01 1.95 -4.47
N ILE A 24 -11.06 2.31 -3.60
CA ILE A 24 -11.23 2.29 -2.14
C ILE A 24 -12.17 3.43 -1.72
N ASP A 25 -13.09 3.16 -0.80
CA ASP A 25 -13.88 4.20 -0.14
C ASP A 25 -13.01 4.95 0.88
N TRP A 26 -12.27 5.94 0.39
CA TRP A 26 -11.40 6.77 1.22
C TRP A 26 -12.16 7.64 2.23
N GLY A 27 -13.45 7.89 2.00
CA GLY A 27 -14.31 8.57 2.97
C GLY A 27 -14.52 7.70 4.20
N GLN A 28 -14.90 6.43 3.99
CA GLN A 28 -15.02 5.46 5.06
C GLN A 28 -13.67 5.24 5.76
N VAL A 29 -12.59 5.00 5.01
CA VAL A 29 -11.25 4.80 5.58
C VAL A 29 -10.83 5.98 6.46
N SER A 30 -11.04 7.22 6.00
CA SER A 30 -10.73 8.41 6.79
C SER A 30 -11.58 8.52 8.05
N GLY A 31 -12.87 8.18 7.98
CA GLY A 31 -13.77 8.18 9.13
C GLY A 31 -13.38 7.14 10.18
N ASP A 32 -13.06 5.92 9.75
CA ASP A 32 -12.60 4.83 10.62
C ASP A 32 -11.25 5.17 11.27
N LEU A 33 -10.33 5.78 10.52
CA LEU A 33 -9.07 6.28 11.08
C LEU A 33 -9.31 7.33 12.17
N ASP A 34 -10.25 8.26 11.97
CA ASP A 34 -10.59 9.28 12.97
C ASP A 34 -11.24 8.68 14.23
N ALA A 35 -12.10 7.67 14.06
CA ALA A 35 -12.87 7.07 15.15
C ALA A 35 -12.10 5.99 15.94
N GLU A 36 -11.41 5.10 15.23
CA GLU A 36 -10.83 3.88 15.78
C GLU A 36 -9.29 3.88 15.75
N GLY A 37 -8.66 4.85 15.09
CA GLY A 37 -7.21 4.91 14.89
C GLY A 37 -6.67 3.88 13.89
N SER A 38 -7.54 3.11 13.24
CA SER A 38 -7.18 2.14 12.21
C SER A 38 -8.35 1.92 11.22
N ALA A 39 -8.05 1.49 10.00
CA ALA A 39 -9.06 1.23 8.97
C ALA A 39 -8.65 0.07 8.06
N VAL A 40 -9.63 -0.60 7.46
CA VAL A 40 -9.44 -1.69 6.50
C VAL A 40 -9.86 -1.23 5.11
N THR A 41 -8.94 -1.25 4.16
CA THR A 41 -9.17 -0.83 2.77
C THR A 41 -9.81 -1.90 1.87
N GLY A 42 -9.92 -3.14 2.36
CA GLY A 42 -10.17 -4.30 1.52
C GLY A 42 -8.95 -4.73 0.71
N GLY A 43 -9.16 -5.51 -0.36
CA GLY A 43 -8.09 -6.11 -1.16
C GLY A 43 -7.41 -5.11 -2.10
N LEU A 44 -6.23 -4.61 -1.73
CA LEU A 44 -5.41 -3.74 -2.57
C LEU A 44 -4.38 -4.51 -3.43
N LEU A 45 -3.88 -5.62 -2.90
CA LEU A 45 -2.89 -6.47 -3.54
C LEU A 45 -3.47 -7.86 -3.79
N THR A 46 -3.12 -8.44 -4.93
CA THR A 46 -3.37 -9.84 -5.23
C THR A 46 -2.45 -10.73 -4.40
N SER A 47 -2.84 -11.99 -4.19
CA SER A 47 -2.00 -12.97 -3.49
C SER A 47 -0.61 -13.09 -4.13
N LYS A 48 -0.54 -13.00 -5.46
CA LYS A 48 0.73 -13.11 -6.21
C LYS A 48 1.66 -11.91 -5.97
N GLU A 49 1.11 -10.71 -5.89
CA GLU A 49 1.86 -9.51 -5.55
C GLU A 49 2.35 -9.58 -4.10
N CYS A 50 1.52 -10.06 -3.16
CA CYS A 50 1.92 -10.29 -1.78
C CYS A 50 3.10 -11.28 -1.67
N GLU A 51 3.02 -12.42 -2.37
CA GLU A 51 4.13 -13.38 -2.44
C GLU A 51 5.40 -12.74 -3.01
N THR A 52 5.26 -11.96 -4.07
CA THR A 52 6.39 -11.28 -4.71
C THR A 52 7.07 -10.31 -3.74
N LEU A 53 6.29 -9.51 -3.01
CA LEU A 53 6.80 -8.61 -1.98
C LEU A 53 7.47 -9.35 -0.82
N ALA A 54 6.88 -10.46 -0.36
CA ALA A 54 7.47 -11.27 0.70
C ALA A 54 8.84 -11.83 0.30
N MET A 55 8.98 -12.28 -0.96
CA MET A 55 10.23 -12.81 -1.49
C MET A 55 11.35 -11.76 -1.60
N LEU A 56 11.01 -10.46 -1.65
CA LEU A 56 12.00 -9.38 -1.63
C LEU A 56 12.82 -9.38 -0.34
N TYR A 57 12.27 -9.88 0.77
CA TYR A 57 12.97 -9.89 2.06
C TYR A 57 14.30 -10.66 2.04
N PHE A 58 14.42 -11.66 1.15
CA PHE A 58 15.60 -12.49 0.99
C PHE A 58 16.68 -11.89 0.07
N ARG A 59 16.47 -10.67 -0.42
CA ARG A 59 17.40 -9.93 -1.30
C ARG A 59 18.10 -8.80 -0.52
N PRO A 60 19.14 -9.07 0.26
CA PRO A 60 19.77 -8.05 1.11
C PRO A 60 20.27 -6.82 0.32
N GLU A 61 20.59 -6.97 -0.95
CA GLU A 61 21.10 -5.93 -1.84
C GLU A 61 20.13 -4.77 -2.09
N ILE A 62 18.82 -4.98 -1.98
CA ILE A 62 17.80 -3.93 -2.19
C ILE A 62 17.48 -3.16 -0.91
N PHE A 63 18.12 -3.51 0.22
CA PHE A 63 17.94 -2.83 1.50
C PHE A 63 19.18 -2.00 1.84
N ARG A 64 18.97 -0.83 2.44
CA ARG A 64 20.07 0.03 2.94
C ARG A 64 20.49 -0.32 4.35
N SER A 65 19.58 -0.87 5.15
CA SER A 65 19.83 -1.25 6.54
C SER A 65 18.82 -2.29 7.01
N ARG A 66 19.26 -3.08 8.00
CA ARG A 66 18.46 -4.07 8.72
C ARG A 66 18.54 -3.78 10.20
N ILE A 67 17.39 -3.68 10.86
CA ILE A 67 17.28 -3.46 12.29
C ILE A 67 16.85 -4.77 12.94
N VAL A 68 17.70 -5.29 13.82
CA VAL A 68 17.37 -6.46 14.66
C VAL A 68 16.85 -5.92 15.99
N MET A 69 15.55 -6.05 16.20
CA MET A 69 14.83 -5.36 17.29
C MET A 69 15.34 -5.73 18.68
N SER A 70 15.77 -6.99 18.86
CA SER A 70 16.32 -7.47 20.12
C SER A 70 17.61 -6.76 20.55
N ARG A 71 18.36 -6.18 19.61
CA ARG A 71 19.57 -5.38 19.92
C ARG A 71 19.24 -4.01 20.50
N HIS A 72 18.00 -3.57 20.39
CA HIS A 72 17.53 -2.25 20.82
C HIS A 72 16.49 -2.33 21.94
N ASN A 73 16.29 -3.51 22.56
CA ASN A 73 15.22 -3.76 23.53
C ASN A 73 13.80 -3.47 23.01
N PHE A 74 13.59 -3.55 21.68
CA PHE A 74 12.28 -3.34 21.04
C PHE A 74 11.45 -4.62 20.92
N GLY A 75 11.85 -5.71 21.58
CA GLY A 75 11.20 -7.02 21.48
C GLY A 75 11.88 -7.96 20.50
N ARG A 76 11.10 -8.86 19.88
CA ARG A 76 11.59 -9.89 18.96
C ARG A 76 11.21 -9.56 17.52
N GLY A 77 12.11 -9.86 16.59
CA GLY A 77 11.93 -9.64 15.17
C GLY A 77 12.95 -8.69 14.59
N GLU A 78 12.72 -8.34 13.34
CA GLU A 78 13.57 -7.46 12.56
C GLU A 78 12.78 -6.83 11.42
N TYR A 79 13.27 -5.70 10.95
CA TYR A 79 12.76 -5.05 9.76
C TYR A 79 13.91 -4.48 8.95
N GLN A 80 13.67 -4.31 7.65
CA GLN A 80 14.67 -3.80 6.70
C GLN A 80 14.13 -2.54 6.02
N TYR A 81 15.00 -1.56 5.78
CA TYR A 81 14.66 -0.37 5.02
C TYR A 81 15.13 -0.53 3.58
N PHE A 82 14.22 -0.39 2.61
CA PHE A 82 14.59 -0.38 1.20
C PHE A 82 15.58 0.77 0.90
N ARG A 83 16.53 0.52 -0.01
CA ARG A 83 17.33 1.58 -0.63
C ARG A 83 16.60 2.12 -1.87
N TYR A 84 17.11 3.21 -2.44
CA TYR A 84 16.66 3.70 -3.74
C TYR A 84 17.55 3.15 -4.88
N PRO A 85 16.98 2.96 -6.08
CA PRO A 85 15.56 3.06 -6.42
C PRO A 85 14.72 1.99 -5.69
N LEU A 86 13.44 2.30 -5.44
CA LEU A 86 12.53 1.35 -4.80
C LEU A 86 12.15 0.23 -5.79
N PRO A 87 11.77 -0.96 -5.32
CA PRO A 87 11.13 -1.95 -6.18
C PRO A 87 9.84 -1.39 -6.78
N ASP A 88 9.61 -1.62 -8.07
CA ASP A 88 8.54 -0.98 -8.85
C ASP A 88 7.15 -1.05 -8.18
N LEU A 89 6.81 -2.20 -7.59
CA LEU A 89 5.51 -2.38 -6.92
C LEU A 89 5.39 -1.51 -5.66
N ILE A 90 6.47 -1.35 -4.90
CA ILE A 90 6.50 -0.47 -3.71
C ILE A 90 6.39 0.99 -4.14
N GLU A 91 7.08 1.38 -5.22
CA GLU A 91 7.00 2.73 -5.77
C GLU A 91 5.58 3.07 -6.26
N GLN A 92 4.95 2.16 -7.00
CA GLN A 92 3.57 2.31 -7.46
C GLN A 92 2.57 2.44 -6.30
N LEU A 93 2.69 1.57 -5.28
CA LEU A 93 1.84 1.65 -4.08
C LEU A 93 1.98 3.01 -3.38
N ARG A 94 3.21 3.48 -3.22
CA ARG A 94 3.48 4.77 -2.58
C ARG A 94 2.81 5.92 -3.34
N HIS A 95 2.97 5.98 -4.66
CA HIS A 95 2.38 7.05 -5.48
C HIS A 95 0.84 6.95 -5.54
N ALA A 96 0.29 5.74 -5.59
CA ALA A 96 -1.15 5.55 -5.69
C ALA A 96 -1.89 5.89 -4.39
N ILE A 97 -1.30 5.63 -3.22
CA ILE A 97 -1.98 5.77 -1.93
C ILE A 97 -1.75 7.15 -1.30
N TYR A 98 -0.56 7.72 -1.46
CA TYR A 98 -0.17 8.96 -0.77
C TYR A 98 -1.16 10.12 -0.94
N PRO A 99 -1.72 10.40 -2.14
CA PRO A 99 -2.69 11.48 -2.32
C PRO A 99 -3.95 11.37 -1.44
N TYR A 100 -4.32 10.16 -1.03
CA TYR A 100 -5.48 9.92 -0.17
C TYR A 100 -5.15 10.03 1.33
N LEU A 101 -3.90 9.78 1.71
CA LEU A 101 -3.45 9.85 3.11
C LEU A 101 -3.01 11.26 3.53
N VAL A 102 -2.49 12.05 2.60
CA VAL A 102 -2.03 13.43 2.87
C VAL A 102 -3.13 14.30 3.49
N PRO A 103 -4.37 14.33 2.98
CA PRO A 103 -5.44 15.10 3.60
C PRO A 103 -5.74 14.66 5.03
N VAL A 104 -5.69 13.36 5.32
CA VAL A 104 -5.92 12.82 6.67
C VAL A 104 -4.85 13.35 7.63
N ALA A 105 -3.57 13.19 7.27
CA ALA A 105 -2.46 13.66 8.09
C ALA A 105 -2.50 15.17 8.34
N ASN A 106 -2.82 15.96 7.30
CA ASN A 106 -2.91 17.42 7.43
C ASN A 106 -4.09 17.86 8.31
N ARG A 107 -5.25 17.19 8.23
CA ARG A 107 -6.38 17.44 9.14
C ARG A 107 -6.00 17.15 10.59
N TRP A 108 -5.32 16.03 10.86
CA TRP A 108 -4.85 15.69 12.20
C TRP A 108 -3.83 16.68 12.74
N ASN A 109 -2.86 17.10 11.93
CA ASN A 109 -1.91 18.14 12.32
C ASN A 109 -2.63 19.43 12.70
N ALA A 110 -3.59 19.88 11.88
CA ALA A 110 -4.39 21.07 12.18
C ALA A 110 -5.17 20.93 13.50
N ALA A 111 -5.81 19.78 13.73
CA ALA A 111 -6.57 19.51 14.96
C ALA A 111 -5.68 19.49 16.22
N MET A 112 -4.42 19.05 16.07
CA MET A 112 -3.43 19.02 17.15
C MET A 112 -2.64 20.33 17.30
N GLY A 113 -2.90 21.34 16.47
CA GLY A 113 -2.13 22.60 16.46
C GLY A 113 -0.68 22.42 15.98
N ILE A 114 -0.40 21.39 15.18
CA ILE A 114 0.91 21.15 14.56
C ILE A 114 0.94 21.90 13.22
N GLU A 115 1.90 22.81 13.06
CA GLU A 115 2.00 23.66 11.85
C GLU A 115 2.52 22.93 10.60
N MET A 116 3.11 21.74 10.77
CA MET A 116 3.65 20.96 9.66
C MET A 116 2.55 20.57 8.68
N HIS A 117 2.78 20.84 7.40
CA HIS A 117 1.88 20.44 6.31
C HIS A 117 2.64 19.57 5.31
N PHE A 118 2.06 18.42 4.99
CA PHE A 118 2.59 17.50 3.99
C PHE A 118 2.10 17.90 2.59
N PRO A 119 2.96 17.81 1.56
CA PRO A 119 2.61 18.15 0.18
C PRO A 119 1.64 17.15 -0.44
#